data_AF-A0A257QIJ6-F1
#
_entry.id   AF-A0A257QIJ6-F1
#
_cell.length_a   1.000
_cell.length_b   1.000
_cell.length_c   1.000
_cell.angle_alpha   90.00
_cell.angle_beta   90.00
_cell.angle_gamma   90.00
#
_symmetry.space_group_name_H-M   'P 1'
#
loop_
_entity.id
_entity.type
_entity.pdbx_description
1 polymer ?
#
loop_
_entity_poly.entity_id
_entity_poly.type
_entity_poly.pdbx_seq_one_letter_code
_entity_poly.pdbx_strand_id
1 'polypeptide(L)'
;MNLKYTLFLLLCSAVAVHAAVPIMPLSEIKPGMRGEWHTVVSGTKIERFELEVIGVVPNFVAPKQSVIFCKALSADQILLGGVEGMSGSPVYIDGKLVGAYAYGFDWPKEQALVGISPIEEMLKVLELPDVVGAPSPGYKNRPMPGANKLDVP
;
A
#
# COMPACT_ATOMS: atom_id res chain seq x y z
N MET A 1 14.27 -54.66 -9.62
CA MET A 1 14.16 -53.20 -9.43
C MET A 1 12.84 -52.92 -8.75
N ASN A 2 12.87 -52.43 -7.51
CA ASN A 2 11.76 -52.52 -6.56
C ASN A 2 10.74 -51.39 -6.75
N LEU A 3 9.51 -51.77 -7.12
CA LEU A 3 8.33 -50.92 -7.35
C LEU A 3 8.01 -49.95 -6.19
N LYS A 4 8.52 -50.24 -4.99
CA LYS A 4 8.34 -49.43 -3.77
C LYS A 4 9.04 -48.06 -3.84
N TYR A 5 10.15 -47.94 -4.57
CA TYR A 5 10.91 -46.68 -4.63
C TYR A 5 10.34 -45.69 -5.65
N THR A 6 9.69 -46.18 -6.71
CA THR A 6 9.02 -45.32 -7.70
C THR A 6 7.81 -44.61 -7.09
N LEU A 7 7.09 -45.25 -6.16
CA LEU A 7 5.94 -44.64 -5.49
C LEU A 7 6.36 -43.58 -4.45
N PHE A 8 7.52 -43.76 -3.80
CA PHE A 8 8.04 -42.82 -2.81
C PHE A 8 8.61 -41.54 -3.44
N LEU A 9 9.18 -41.64 -4.65
CA LEU A 9 9.70 -40.50 -5.41
C LEU A 9 8.59 -39.64 -6.04
N LEU A 10 7.37 -40.15 -6.18
CA LEU A 10 6.25 -39.41 -6.79
C LEU A 10 5.49 -38.51 -5.78
N LEU A 11 5.71 -38.69 -4.47
CA LEU A 11 5.00 -37.96 -3.40
C LEU A 11 5.72 -36.66 -2.96
N CYS A 12 6.96 -36.44 -3.42
CA CYS A 12 7.78 -35.29 -3.03
C CYS A 12 7.77 -34.12 -4.02
N SER A 13 6.97 -34.19 -5.08
CA SER A 13 6.58 -32.99 -5.84
C SER A 13 5.59 -32.18 -4.99
N ALA A 14 6.06 -31.66 -3.86
CA ALA A 14 5.33 -30.74 -3.03
C ALA A 14 4.96 -29.55 -3.90
N VAL A 15 3.67 -29.48 -4.25
CA VAL A 15 3.07 -28.34 -4.90
C VAL A 15 3.36 -27.15 -4.00
N ALA A 16 4.25 -26.26 -4.44
CA ALA A 16 4.33 -24.92 -3.89
C ALA A 16 3.03 -24.22 -4.27
N VAL A 17 1.98 -24.42 -3.48
CA VAL A 17 0.77 -23.61 -3.56
C VAL A 17 1.20 -22.22 -3.12
N HIS A 18 1.51 -21.36 -4.10
CA HIS A 18 1.71 -19.95 -3.87
C HIS A 18 0.33 -19.37 -3.51
N ALA A 19 0.01 -19.37 -2.22
CA ALA A 19 -1.26 -18.83 -1.75
C ALA A 19 -1.27 -17.33 -2.04
N ALA A 20 -2.19 -16.90 -2.90
CA ALA A 20 -2.41 -15.48 -3.16
C ALA A 20 -2.78 -14.80 -1.83
N VAL A 21 -2.15 -13.66 -1.55
CA VAL A 21 -2.51 -12.84 -0.38
C VAL A 21 -3.99 -12.44 -0.53
N PRO A 22 -4.86 -12.75 0.44
CA PRO A 22 -6.26 -12.40 0.35
C PRO A 22 -6.41 -10.88 0.29
N ILE A 23 -7.27 -10.40 -0.59
CA ILE A 23 -7.57 -8.98 -0.75
C ILE A 23 -8.86 -8.65 -0.02
N MET A 24 -8.91 -7.48 0.61
CA MET A 24 -10.16 -6.88 1.08
C MET A 24 -10.64 -5.89 0.00
N PRO A 25 -11.83 -6.09 -0.58
CA PRO A 25 -12.41 -5.16 -1.54
C PRO A 25 -12.57 -3.76 -0.97
N LEU A 26 -12.41 -2.72 -1.80
CA LEU A 26 -12.55 -1.32 -1.37
C LEU A 26 -13.93 -1.03 -0.79
N SER A 27 -14.96 -1.73 -1.27
CA SER A 27 -16.34 -1.63 -0.79
C SER A 27 -16.56 -2.16 0.63
N GLU A 28 -15.66 -3.01 1.14
CA GLU A 28 -15.72 -3.53 2.51
C GLU A 28 -15.08 -2.58 3.52
N ILE A 29 -14.21 -1.67 3.07
CA ILE A 29 -13.44 -0.76 3.93
C ILE A 29 -14.35 0.34 4.51
N LYS A 30 -14.34 0.48 5.84
CA LYS A 30 -15.19 1.43 6.58
C LYS A 30 -14.38 2.24 7.59
N PRO A 31 -14.81 3.48 7.90
CA PRO A 31 -14.28 4.24 9.02
C PRO A 31 -14.26 3.44 10.33
N GLY A 32 -13.21 3.62 11.12
CA GLY A 32 -12.98 2.94 12.40
C GLY A 32 -12.34 1.56 12.30
N MET A 33 -12.18 0.99 11.10
CA MET A 33 -11.41 -0.24 10.92
C MET A 33 -9.94 -0.01 11.28
N ARG A 34 -9.32 -0.98 11.95
CA ARG A 34 -7.89 -0.95 12.29
C ARG A 34 -7.12 -1.86 11.36
N GLY A 35 -5.92 -1.42 11.02
CA GLY A 35 -5.02 -2.14 10.15
C GLY A 35 -3.57 -1.91 10.52
N GLU A 36 -2.68 -2.49 9.73
CA GLU A 36 -1.24 -2.34 9.87
C GLU A 36 -0.64 -2.04 8.51
N TRP A 37 0.30 -1.10 8.42
CA TRP A 37 1.22 -1.06 7.29
C TRP A 37 2.52 -1.75 7.66
N HIS A 38 3.16 -2.34 6.66
CA HIS A 38 4.48 -2.96 6.81
C HIS A 38 5.49 -2.19 5.97
N THR A 39 6.56 -1.70 6.59
CA THR A 39 7.61 -0.95 5.90
C THR A 39 8.99 -1.31 6.45
N VAL A 40 10.05 -0.88 5.77
CA VAL A 40 11.43 -1.07 6.23
C VAL A 40 12.01 0.32 6.50
N VAL A 41 12.25 0.62 7.78
CA VAL A 41 12.84 1.91 8.18
C VAL A 41 14.36 1.87 8.05
N SER A 42 14.98 0.73 8.34
CA SER A 42 16.43 0.56 8.25
C SER A 42 16.82 -0.91 8.03
N GLY A 43 17.88 -1.12 7.24
CA GLY A 43 18.39 -2.44 6.90
C GLY A 43 17.34 -3.25 6.11
N THR A 44 16.93 -4.38 6.68
CA THR A 44 15.96 -5.31 6.06
C THR A 44 14.85 -5.73 7.03
N LYS A 45 14.77 -5.10 8.21
CA LYS A 45 13.76 -5.44 9.22
C LYS A 45 12.43 -4.82 8.81
N ILE A 46 11.41 -5.67 8.71
CA ILE A 46 10.03 -5.23 8.49
C ILE A 46 9.50 -4.71 9.82
N GLU A 47 9.15 -3.43 9.85
CA GLU A 47 8.42 -2.78 10.93
C GLU A 47 6.94 -2.75 10.61
N ARG A 48 6.12 -2.93 11.65
CA ARG A 48 4.66 -2.91 11.54
C ARG A 48 4.10 -1.74 12.31
N PHE A 49 3.18 -1.04 11.68
CA PHE A 49 2.64 0.19 12.22
C PHE A 49 1.13 0.18 12.10
N GLU A 50 0.46 0.22 13.26
CA GLU A 50 -1.00 0.27 13.34
C GLU A 50 -1.58 1.59 12.82
N LEU A 51 -2.71 1.49 12.14
CA LEU A 51 -3.48 2.63 11.65
C LEU A 51 -4.98 2.41 11.86
N GLU A 52 -5.75 3.49 11.80
CA GLU A 52 -7.21 3.46 11.80
C GLU A 52 -7.75 4.19 10.58
N VAL A 53 -8.68 3.56 9.87
CA VAL A 53 -9.36 4.13 8.71
C VAL A 53 -10.25 5.28 9.16
N ILE A 54 -10.07 6.44 8.54
CA ILE A 54 -10.93 7.61 8.69
C ILE A 54 -12.05 7.56 7.65
N GLY A 55 -11.72 7.13 6.43
CA GLY A 55 -12.69 7.00 5.36
C GLY A 55 -12.07 6.75 3.99
N VAL A 56 -12.93 6.56 3.00
CA VAL A 56 -12.55 6.37 1.60
C VAL A 56 -13.04 7.57 0.80
N VAL A 57 -12.13 8.20 0.04
CA VAL A 57 -12.45 9.34 -0.81
C VAL A 57 -12.36 8.91 -2.27
N PRO A 58 -13.49 8.78 -2.98
CA PRO A 58 -13.48 8.39 -4.38
C PRO A 58 -13.02 9.55 -5.27
N ASN A 59 -12.36 9.22 -6.38
CA ASN A 59 -11.88 10.19 -7.38
C ASN A 59 -10.95 11.28 -6.82
N PHE A 60 -10.17 10.95 -5.79
CA PHE A 60 -9.29 11.91 -5.14
C PHE A 60 -8.11 12.32 -6.04
N VAL A 61 -7.51 11.36 -6.75
CA VAL A 61 -6.34 11.60 -7.62
C VAL A 61 -6.78 11.91 -9.06
N ALA A 62 -7.72 11.12 -9.57
CA ALA A 62 -8.32 11.21 -10.90
C ALA A 62 -9.63 10.39 -10.93
N PRO A 63 -10.42 10.42 -12.02
CA PRO A 63 -11.60 9.56 -12.14
C PRO A 63 -11.25 8.07 -11.91
N LYS A 64 -12.00 7.41 -11.03
CA LYS A 64 -11.80 6.01 -10.59
C LYS A 64 -10.47 5.74 -9.88
N GLN A 65 -9.84 6.78 -9.33
CA GLN A 65 -8.67 6.68 -8.45
C GLN A 65 -9.01 7.21 -7.07
N SER A 66 -9.34 6.29 -6.17
CA SER A 66 -9.75 6.56 -4.79
C SER A 66 -8.54 6.55 -3.85
N VAL A 67 -8.68 7.17 -2.69
CA VAL A 67 -7.69 7.10 -1.61
C VAL A 67 -8.40 6.68 -0.32
N ILE A 68 -7.81 5.73 0.39
CA ILE A 68 -8.22 5.39 1.76
C ILE A 68 -7.39 6.28 2.69
N PHE A 69 -8.06 7.10 3.49
CA PHE A 69 -7.42 7.92 4.51
C PHE A 69 -7.39 7.18 5.83
N CYS A 70 -6.22 7.15 6.45
CA CYS A 70 -6.02 6.58 7.77
C CYS A 70 -5.30 7.59 8.67
N LYS A 71 -5.47 7.44 9.98
CA LYS A 71 -4.60 8.05 10.99
C LYS A 71 -3.65 7.01 11.55
N ALA A 72 -2.41 7.42 11.77
CA ALA A 72 -1.44 6.68 12.55
C ALA A 72 -1.86 6.60 14.01
N LEU A 73 -1.63 5.45 14.67
CA LEU A 73 -2.06 5.23 16.06
C LEU A 73 -0.93 5.31 17.09
N SER A 74 0.34 5.28 16.68
CA SER A 74 1.47 5.37 17.61
C SER A 74 2.30 6.64 17.42
N ALA A 75 2.89 7.13 18.51
CA ALA A 75 3.75 8.32 18.50
C ALA A 75 4.94 8.17 17.55
N ASP A 76 5.54 6.98 17.49
CA ASP A 76 6.67 6.70 16.60
C ASP A 76 6.26 6.84 15.13
N GLN A 77 5.04 6.47 14.76
CA GLN A 77 4.52 6.69 13.39
C GLN A 77 4.24 8.15 13.09
N ILE A 78 3.74 8.89 14.08
CA ILE A 78 3.49 10.32 13.95
C ILE A 78 4.80 11.06 13.68
N LEU A 79 5.88 10.63 14.35
CA LEU A 79 7.23 11.16 14.14
C LEU A 79 7.85 10.75 12.79
N LEU A 80 7.45 9.60 12.24
CA LEU A 80 7.83 9.22 10.89
C LEU A 80 7.19 10.17 9.87
N GLY A 81 5.92 10.56 10.02
CA GLY A 81 5.28 11.54 9.13
C GLY A 81 5.31 11.13 7.65
N GLY A 82 5.31 12.10 6.74
CA GLY A 82 5.52 11.88 5.30
C GLY A 82 6.97 11.51 4.97
N VAL A 83 7.43 10.31 5.37
CA VAL A 83 8.76 9.83 4.96
C VAL A 83 8.78 9.54 3.47
N GLU A 84 9.43 10.42 2.73
CA GLU A 84 9.86 10.17 1.35
C GLU A 84 10.60 8.82 1.28
N GLY A 85 10.08 7.89 0.47
CA GLY A 85 10.62 6.54 0.34
C GLY A 85 9.82 5.41 0.99
N MET A 86 8.78 5.71 1.78
CA MET A 86 7.83 4.68 2.27
C MET A 86 6.72 4.34 1.26
N SER A 87 6.64 5.07 0.14
CA SER A 87 5.68 4.81 -0.93
C SER A 87 5.77 3.35 -1.42
N GLY A 88 4.63 2.68 -1.52
CA GLY A 88 4.55 1.27 -1.90
C GLY A 88 4.50 0.28 -0.73
N SER A 89 4.65 0.73 0.52
CA SER A 89 4.54 -0.13 1.70
C SER A 89 3.15 -0.78 1.78
N PRO A 90 3.02 -2.12 1.85
CA PRO A 90 1.71 -2.77 1.85
C PRO A 90 0.95 -2.52 3.15
N VAL A 91 -0.36 -2.36 3.02
CA VAL A 91 -1.30 -2.12 4.12
C VAL A 91 -2.31 -3.24 4.20
N TYR A 92 -2.58 -3.69 5.43
CA TYR A 92 -3.46 -4.80 5.73
C TYR A 92 -4.55 -4.40 6.73
N ILE A 93 -5.76 -4.94 6.55
CA ILE A 93 -6.86 -4.92 7.51
C ILE A 93 -7.33 -6.36 7.67
N ASP A 94 -7.45 -6.84 8.90
CA ASP A 94 -7.82 -8.24 9.21
C ASP A 94 -6.96 -9.29 8.45
N GLY A 95 -5.67 -8.99 8.28
CA GLY A 95 -4.73 -9.84 7.55
C GLY A 95 -4.92 -9.87 6.03
N LYS A 96 -5.86 -9.09 5.48
CA LYS A 96 -6.11 -8.95 4.05
C LYS A 96 -5.44 -7.69 3.50
N LEU A 97 -4.85 -7.79 2.31
CA LEU A 97 -4.23 -6.66 1.62
C LEU A 97 -5.31 -5.68 1.16
N VAL A 98 -5.18 -4.41 1.55
CA VAL A 98 -6.10 -3.33 1.15
C VAL A 98 -5.47 -2.36 0.16
N GLY A 99 -4.15 -2.25 0.16
CA GLY A 99 -3.47 -1.25 -0.67
C GLY A 99 -2.02 -1.02 -0.28
N ALA A 100 -1.49 0.10 -0.75
CA ALA A 100 -0.13 0.53 -0.45
C ALA A 100 -0.10 1.98 0.01
N TYR A 101 0.77 2.28 0.97
CA TYR A 101 1.07 3.65 1.40
C TYR A 101 1.49 4.49 0.19
N ALA A 102 0.86 5.65 0.02
CA ALA A 102 1.12 6.54 -1.11
C ALA A 102 1.36 7.99 -0.70
N TYR A 103 0.74 8.44 0.40
CA TYR A 103 0.80 9.83 0.85
C TYR A 103 0.97 9.89 2.36
N GLY A 104 1.85 10.77 2.83
CA GLY A 104 1.88 11.21 4.22
C GLY A 104 1.57 12.70 4.29
N PHE A 105 0.80 13.08 5.30
CA PHE A 105 0.46 14.47 5.55
C PHE A 105 0.96 14.87 6.94
N ASP A 106 1.82 15.88 6.99
CA ASP A 106 2.45 16.36 8.23
C ASP A 106 1.57 17.31 9.05
N TRP A 107 0.33 17.53 8.60
CA TRP A 107 -0.64 18.43 9.24
C TRP A 107 -2.00 17.75 9.41
N PRO A 108 -2.59 17.77 10.63
CA PRO A 108 -2.12 18.41 11.87
C PRO A 108 -0.98 17.63 12.57
N LYS A 109 -0.07 18.32 13.25
CA LYS A 109 1.17 17.74 13.82
C LYS A 109 0.91 16.63 14.85
N GLU A 110 -0.26 16.64 15.49
CA GLU A 110 -0.66 15.64 16.49
C GLU A 110 -1.20 14.34 15.86
N GLN A 111 -1.45 14.30 14.55
CA GLN A 111 -1.99 13.14 13.84
C GLN A 111 -1.31 13.00 12.47
N ALA A 112 -0.46 11.99 12.31
CA ALA A 112 0.00 11.61 10.98
C ALA A 112 -1.17 11.02 10.19
N LEU A 113 -1.69 11.82 9.27
CA LEU A 113 -2.66 11.39 8.27
C LEU A 113 -1.92 10.76 7.11
N VAL A 114 -2.46 9.64 6.63
CA VAL A 114 -1.79 8.84 5.61
C VAL A 114 -2.82 8.42 4.56
N GLY A 115 -2.43 8.50 3.30
CA GLY A 115 -3.25 8.12 2.17
C GLY A 115 -2.74 6.81 1.57
N ILE A 116 -3.65 5.86 1.42
CA ILE A 116 -3.39 4.53 0.90
C ILE A 116 -4.04 4.40 -0.48
N SER A 117 -3.27 3.95 -1.47
CA SER A 117 -3.75 3.59 -2.80
C SER A 117 -4.39 2.18 -2.75
N PRO A 118 -5.67 2.02 -3.09
CA PRO A 118 -6.35 0.72 -3.01
C PRO A 118 -5.75 -0.32 -3.94
N ILE A 119 -5.58 -1.55 -3.44
CA ILE A 119 -4.99 -2.65 -4.22
C ILE A 119 -5.82 -2.99 -5.47
N GLU A 120 -7.14 -2.92 -5.40
CA GLU A 120 -8.02 -3.18 -6.54
C GLU A 120 -7.79 -2.19 -7.69
N GLU A 121 -7.41 -0.95 -7.38
CA GLU A 121 -7.09 0.05 -8.40
C GLU A 121 -5.69 -0.15 -8.99
N MET A 122 -4.73 -0.57 -8.16
CA MET A 122 -3.40 -0.95 -8.61
C MET A 122 -3.43 -2.15 -9.57
N LEU A 123 -4.23 -3.17 -9.26
CA LEU A 123 -4.32 -4.39 -10.07
C LEU A 123 -4.92 -4.13 -11.47
N LYS A 124 -5.82 -3.16 -11.61
CA LYS A 124 -6.37 -2.78 -12.92
C LYS A 124 -5.29 -2.30 -13.90
N VAL A 125 -4.17 -1.77 -13.40
CA VAL A 125 -3.05 -1.35 -14.26
C VAL A 125 -2.43 -2.53 -15.00
N LEU A 126 -2.43 -3.72 -14.39
CA LEU A 126 -1.90 -4.95 -15.01
C LEU A 126 -2.78 -5.44 -16.17
N GLU A 127 -4.04 -5.01 -16.23
CA GLU A 127 -5.00 -5.36 -17.28
C GLU A 127 -4.98 -4.36 -18.44
N LEU A 128 -4.30 -3.23 -18.29
CA LEU A 128 -4.17 -2.24 -19.35
C LEU A 128 -3.25 -2.77 -20.46
N PRO A 129 -3.57 -2.54 -21.74
CA PRO A 129 -2.65 -2.85 -22.82
C PRO A 129 -1.37 -2.03 -22.66
N ASP A 130 -0.22 -2.66 -22.91
CA ASP A 130 1.08 -1.99 -22.90
C ASP A 130 1.09 -0.85 -23.92
N VAL A 131 0.85 0.37 -23.46
CA VAL A 131 1.05 1.59 -24.23
C VAL A 131 2.52 1.97 -24.15
N VAL A 132 3.37 1.22 -24.85
CA VAL A 132 4.79 1.55 -25.01
C VAL A 132 4.89 2.91 -25.71
N GLY A 133 5.23 3.96 -24.96
CA GLY A 133 5.75 5.22 -25.49
C GLY A 133 4.85 6.46 -25.49
N ALA A 134 3.66 6.45 -24.87
CA ALA A 134 2.90 7.69 -24.71
C ALA A 134 3.45 8.50 -23.51
N PRO A 135 3.91 9.75 -23.69
CA PRO A 135 4.25 10.60 -22.54
C PRO A 135 2.98 10.83 -21.71
N SER A 136 3.02 10.50 -20.41
CA SER A 136 1.95 10.83 -19.48
C SER A 136 1.56 12.31 -19.63
N PRO A 137 0.31 12.64 -19.99
CA PRO A 137 -0.12 14.02 -20.08
C PRO A 137 -0.02 14.64 -18.67
N GLY A 138 0.98 15.49 -18.47
CA GLY A 138 0.98 16.45 -17.36
C GLY A 138 1.75 16.10 -16.08
N TYR A 139 2.75 15.22 -16.09
CA TYR A 139 3.65 15.09 -14.92
C TYR A 139 4.62 16.28 -14.80
N LYS A 140 5.04 16.91 -15.91
CA LYS A 140 6.13 17.90 -15.90
C LYS A 140 5.84 19.22 -15.16
N ASN A 141 4.57 19.54 -14.85
CA ASN A 141 4.20 20.87 -14.32
C ASN A 141 3.13 20.85 -13.22
N ARG A 142 2.87 19.73 -12.54
CA ARG A 142 1.92 19.75 -11.41
C ARG A 142 2.71 20.09 -10.14
N PRO A 143 2.50 21.25 -9.50
CA PRO A 143 3.07 21.47 -8.18
C PRO A 143 2.54 20.39 -7.24
N MET A 144 3.45 19.73 -6.52
CA MET A 144 3.08 18.79 -5.47
C MET A 144 2.25 19.56 -4.42
N PRO A 145 1.06 19.09 -4.03
CA PRO A 145 0.32 19.69 -2.94
C PRO A 145 1.20 19.67 -1.67
N GLY A 146 1.66 20.83 -1.21
CA GLY A 146 2.54 20.95 -0.04
C GLY A 146 3.98 21.38 -0.33
N ALA A 147 4.41 21.53 -1.59
CA ALA A 147 5.72 22.10 -1.93
C ALA A 147 5.75 23.63 -1.76
N ASN A 148 5.44 24.13 -0.56
CA ASN A 148 5.91 25.46 -0.18
C ASN A 148 7.42 25.33 0.01
N LYS A 149 8.17 26.03 -0.84
CA LYS A 149 9.59 26.27 -0.60
C LYS A 149 9.72 26.83 0.81
N LEU A 150 10.33 26.06 1.70
CA LEU A 150 10.92 26.63 2.90
C LEU A 150 12.02 27.55 2.40
N ASP A 151 11.74 28.84 2.36
CA ASP A 151 12.77 29.86 2.27
C ASP A 151 13.53 29.80 3.61
N VAL A 152 14.63 29.05 3.60
CA VAL A 152 15.65 29.03 4.66
C VAL A 152 16.71 30.07 4.24
N PRO A 153 17.19 30.91 5.18
CA PRO A 153 17.39 32.36 5.00
C PRO A 153 18.47 32.77 4.00
#